data_AF-A0A8T5XQ80-F1
#
_entry.id   AF-A0A8T5XQ80-F1
#
_cell.length_a   1.000
_cell.length_b   1.000
_cell.length_c   1.000
_cell.angle_alpha   90.00
_cell.angle_beta   90.00
_cell.angle_gamma   90.00
#
_symmetry.space_group_name_H-M   'P 1'
#
loop_
_entity.id
_entity.type
_entity.pdbx_description
1 polymer ?
#
loop_
_entity_poly.entity_id
_entity_poly.type
_entity_poly.pdbx_seq_one_letter_code
_entity_poly.pdbx_strand_id
1 'polypeptide(L)'
;MYIKKVKGNTYCIVTKMTYIPFYKINDEEIIMLDTGWKDGQREGIDELLERNNFKVAGIICSHAHIDHVGNNTYLKNKYNSIIAMPSHEALVCSSTLNLKVYYSGQTLSQVTEHFGHMVCETDIFITNKQNYIYVCGIKFNILHTPGHSPDHICITTPDDVTYLGDSLISYEVMKGAKLPYAFILKEDLKSKEKLFKLNSNKYIVAHQGIYNDITKLITDNIVFYKNRTNKIYDLIEGTMTMEDIMKKVIKNWNIRIKSIYHHSVIEKMLRSYVEYLNEIEKIKLILEDGFLKYKK
;
A
#
# COMPACT_ATOMS: atom_id res chain seq x y z
N MET A 1 -2.89 13.77 -16.49
CA MET A 1 -3.09 13.93 -15.03
C MET A 1 -3.90 15.19 -14.80
N TYR A 2 -4.77 15.25 -13.80
CA TYR A 2 -5.56 16.45 -13.48
C TYR A 2 -5.91 16.51 -11.99
N ILE A 3 -6.36 17.69 -11.52
CA ILE A 3 -6.82 17.88 -10.14
C ILE A 3 -8.34 17.77 -10.09
N LYS A 4 -8.84 16.95 -9.18
CA LYS A 4 -10.27 16.79 -8.91
C LYS A 4 -10.58 17.30 -7.51
N LYS A 5 -11.55 18.20 -7.38
CA LYS A 5 -12.10 18.59 -6.07
C LYS A 5 -12.92 17.42 -5.50
N VAL A 6 -12.65 17.04 -4.26
CA VAL A 6 -13.36 15.93 -3.59
C VAL A 6 -14.41 16.48 -2.64
N LYS A 7 -13.98 17.29 -1.66
CA LYS A 7 -14.87 17.97 -0.70
C LYS A 7 -14.08 19.05 0.04
N GLY A 8 -14.71 20.21 0.28
CA GLY A 8 -14.07 21.30 1.03
C GLY A 8 -12.71 21.70 0.46
N ASN A 9 -11.68 21.64 1.29
CA ASN A 9 -10.28 21.88 0.94
C ASN A 9 -9.51 20.60 0.55
N THR A 10 -10.19 19.46 0.44
CA THR A 10 -9.63 18.18 0.02
C THR A 10 -9.82 17.97 -1.49
N TYR A 11 -8.69 17.76 -2.15
CA TYR A 11 -8.56 17.54 -3.59
C TYR A 11 -7.79 16.24 -3.84
N CYS A 12 -7.77 15.81 -5.09
CA CYS A 12 -7.02 14.64 -5.51
C CYS A 12 -6.34 14.90 -6.85
N ILE A 13 -5.04 14.61 -6.92
CA ILE A 13 -4.33 14.46 -8.19
C ILE A 13 -4.72 13.10 -8.75
N VAL A 14 -5.39 13.11 -9.90
CA VAL A 14 -5.84 11.91 -10.60
C VAL A 14 -4.86 11.59 -11.72
N THR A 15 -4.15 10.47 -11.56
CA THR A 15 -3.32 9.88 -12.62
C THR A 15 -4.05 8.70 -13.26
N LYS A 16 -3.42 8.04 -14.25
CA LYS A 16 -3.99 6.84 -14.87
C LYS A 16 -4.03 5.65 -13.89
N MET A 17 -3.14 5.62 -12.90
CA MET A 17 -2.93 4.45 -12.03
C MET A 17 -3.14 4.73 -10.54
N THR A 18 -2.88 5.96 -10.11
CA THR A 18 -2.83 6.39 -8.71
C THR A 18 -3.64 7.66 -8.49
N TYR A 19 -4.26 7.76 -7.34
CA TYR A 19 -5.06 8.87 -6.86
C TYR A 19 -4.34 9.38 -5.62
N ILE A 20 -3.79 10.58 -5.70
CA ILE A 20 -2.92 11.16 -4.67
C ILE A 20 -3.69 12.34 -4.05
N PRO A 21 -4.36 12.15 -2.90
CA PRO A 21 -5.10 13.23 -2.27
C PRO A 21 -4.17 14.32 -1.76
N PHE A 22 -4.70 15.52 -1.63
CA PHE A 22 -4.06 16.59 -0.87
C PHE A 22 -5.10 17.48 -0.21
N TYR A 23 -4.70 18.13 0.87
CA TYR A 23 -5.48 19.12 1.58
C TYR A 23 -4.87 20.51 1.37
N LYS A 24 -5.67 21.48 0.92
CA LYS A 24 -5.23 22.88 0.79
C LYS A 24 -5.24 23.55 2.16
N ILE A 25 -4.09 24.06 2.60
CA ILE A 25 -3.96 24.90 3.80
C ILE A 25 -4.47 26.31 3.47
N ASN A 26 -4.00 26.86 2.35
CA ASN A 26 -4.40 28.15 1.79
C ASN A 26 -4.31 28.09 0.25
N ASP A 27 -4.23 29.23 -0.43
CA ASP A 27 -4.20 29.26 -1.90
C ASP A 27 -2.92 28.69 -2.52
N GLU A 28 -1.80 28.69 -1.81
CA GLU A 28 -0.51 28.18 -2.28
C GLU A 28 -0.09 26.89 -1.58
N GLU A 29 -0.31 26.75 -0.28
CA GLU A 29 0.26 25.67 0.51
C GLU A 29 -0.68 24.47 0.61
N ILE A 30 -0.13 23.28 0.39
CA ILE A 30 -0.85 22.01 0.46
C ILE A 30 -0.15 20.98 1.35
N ILE A 31 -0.94 20.04 1.88
CA ILE A 31 -0.46 18.80 2.52
C ILE A 31 -0.85 17.64 1.63
N MET A 32 0.12 16.91 1.10
CA MET A 32 -0.13 15.73 0.28
C MET A 32 -0.34 14.47 1.15
N LEU A 33 -1.26 13.61 0.73
CA LEU A 33 -1.42 12.26 1.29
C LEU A 33 -0.82 11.29 0.28
N ASP A 34 0.37 10.75 0.59
CA ASP A 34 1.29 10.09 -0.35
C ASP A 34 1.79 11.00 -1.49
N THR A 35 2.75 10.51 -2.28
CA THR A 35 3.50 11.32 -3.27
C THR A 35 3.61 10.71 -4.67
N GLY A 36 2.97 9.57 -4.92
CA GLY A 36 2.96 8.97 -6.25
C GLY A 36 4.24 8.24 -6.63
N TRP A 37 4.26 7.69 -7.84
CA TRP A 37 5.44 7.05 -8.41
C TRP A 37 6.52 8.08 -8.74
N LYS A 38 7.78 7.74 -8.50
CA LYS A 38 8.90 8.49 -9.08
C LYS A 38 8.85 8.40 -10.61
N ASP A 39 9.01 7.19 -11.11
CA ASP A 39 9.18 6.96 -12.55
C ASP A 39 7.83 7.03 -13.25
N GLY A 40 7.73 7.89 -14.28
CA GLY A 40 6.54 8.05 -15.12
C GLY A 40 5.42 8.91 -14.52
N GLN A 41 5.55 9.43 -13.29
CA GLN A 41 4.59 10.38 -12.71
C GLN A 41 5.21 11.67 -12.18
N ARG A 42 6.49 11.68 -11.78
CA ARG A 42 7.12 12.86 -11.15
C ARG A 42 7.00 14.13 -11.97
N GLU A 43 7.41 14.12 -13.24
CA GLU A 43 7.36 15.36 -14.05
C GLU A 43 5.93 15.89 -14.15
N GLY A 44 4.96 15.00 -14.39
CA GLY A 44 3.56 15.39 -14.46
C GLY A 44 2.98 15.87 -13.14
N ILE A 45 3.43 15.36 -11.99
CA ILE A 45 3.06 15.88 -10.67
C ILE A 45 3.67 17.27 -10.48
N ASP A 46 4.94 17.43 -10.84
CA ASP A 46 5.67 18.67 -10.63
C ASP A 46 5.12 19.83 -11.47
N GLU A 47 4.90 19.61 -12.77
CA GLU A 47 4.23 20.55 -13.67
C GLU A 47 2.82 20.93 -13.17
N LEU A 48 2.10 19.96 -12.59
CA LEU A 48 0.78 20.18 -12.03
C LEU A 48 0.81 21.07 -10.79
N LEU A 49 1.81 20.92 -9.94
CA LEU A 49 2.00 21.77 -8.76
C LEU A 49 2.40 23.19 -9.20
N GLU A 50 3.38 23.33 -10.08
CA GLU A 50 3.89 24.61 -10.57
C GLU A 50 2.81 25.45 -11.25
N ARG A 51 2.07 24.87 -12.19
CA ARG A 51 1.02 25.60 -12.92
C ARG A 51 -0.14 26.08 -12.04
N ASN A 52 -0.30 25.48 -10.86
CA ASN A 52 -1.31 25.87 -9.88
C ASN A 52 -0.72 26.71 -8.73
N ASN A 53 0.57 27.07 -8.81
CA ASN A 53 1.31 27.78 -7.76
C ASN A 53 1.22 27.06 -6.39
N PHE A 54 1.22 25.72 -6.39
CA PHE A 54 1.16 24.94 -5.16
C PHE A 54 2.56 24.62 -4.61
N LYS A 55 2.73 24.82 -3.31
CA LYS A 55 3.90 24.44 -2.52
C LYS A 55 3.51 23.32 -1.56
N VAL A 56 4.28 22.23 -1.54
CA VAL A 56 4.03 21.10 -0.64
C VAL A 56 4.61 21.43 0.73
N ALA A 57 3.80 21.91 1.66
CA ALA A 57 4.24 22.24 3.02
C ALA A 57 4.41 20.98 3.89
N GLY A 58 3.60 19.95 3.63
CA GLY A 58 3.63 18.70 4.37
C GLY A 58 3.24 17.48 3.53
N ILE A 59 3.68 16.31 3.98
CA ILE A 59 3.39 15.00 3.39
C ILE A 59 3.00 14.06 4.53
N ILE A 60 1.88 13.35 4.39
CA ILE A 60 1.48 12.27 5.29
C ILE A 60 1.45 10.98 4.47
N CYS A 61 2.30 10.02 4.80
CA CYS A 61 2.33 8.75 4.08
C CYS A 61 1.37 7.75 4.69
N SER A 62 0.63 7.02 3.85
CA SER A 62 -0.17 5.88 4.25
C SER A 62 0.70 4.66 4.57
N HIS A 63 1.70 4.38 3.72
CA HIS A 63 2.66 3.29 3.87
C HIS A 63 3.87 3.39 2.91
N ALA A 64 4.88 2.55 3.11
CA ALA A 64 6.13 2.51 2.35
C ALA A 64 6.08 1.56 1.13
N HIS A 65 5.24 1.88 0.15
CA HIS A 65 5.37 1.33 -1.22
C HIS A 65 5.80 2.41 -2.21
N ILE A 66 6.49 1.99 -3.28
CA ILE A 66 7.17 2.86 -4.25
C ILE A 66 6.30 3.94 -4.86
N ASP A 67 5.01 3.69 -4.94
CA ASP A 67 4.01 4.58 -5.52
C ASP A 67 3.30 5.47 -4.52
N HIS A 68 3.60 5.28 -3.25
CA HIS A 68 3.11 6.10 -2.15
C HIS A 68 4.20 7.03 -1.63
N VAL A 69 5.46 6.58 -1.63
CA VAL A 69 6.60 7.36 -1.11
C VAL A 69 7.61 7.80 -2.17
N GLY A 70 7.36 7.49 -3.45
CA GLY A 70 8.36 7.62 -4.52
C GLY A 70 8.90 9.03 -4.73
N ASN A 71 8.16 10.06 -4.32
CA ASN A 71 8.57 11.46 -4.45
C ASN A 71 8.77 12.17 -3.10
N ASN A 72 8.78 11.45 -1.97
CA ASN A 72 8.94 12.04 -0.64
C ASN A 72 10.19 12.93 -0.54
N THR A 73 11.37 12.36 -0.79
CA THR A 73 12.66 13.08 -0.72
C THR A 73 12.73 14.21 -1.75
N TYR A 74 12.20 13.99 -2.95
CA TYR A 74 12.19 15.01 -4.00
C TYR A 74 11.38 16.25 -3.59
N LEU A 75 10.14 16.03 -3.13
CA LEU A 75 9.25 17.12 -2.71
C LEU A 75 9.75 17.80 -1.44
N LYS A 76 10.27 17.03 -0.47
CA LYS A 76 10.91 17.59 0.73
C LYS A 76 12.06 18.51 0.39
N ASN A 77 12.97 18.10 -0.50
CA ASN A 77 14.08 18.94 -0.91
C ASN A 77 13.64 20.18 -1.70
N LYS A 78 12.60 20.06 -2.55
CA LYS A 78 12.10 21.17 -3.37
C LYS A 78 11.36 22.22 -2.55
N TYR A 79 10.53 21.80 -1.58
CA TYR A 79 9.61 22.69 -0.86
C TYR A 79 9.89 22.81 0.64
N ASN A 80 10.95 22.18 1.14
CA ASN A 80 11.25 22.07 2.58
C ASN A 80 10.09 21.46 3.39
N SER A 81 9.46 20.42 2.83
CA SER A 81 8.25 19.78 3.38
C SER A 81 8.53 18.99 4.65
N ILE A 82 7.56 19.00 5.57
CA ILE A 82 7.51 18.06 6.71
C ILE A 82 6.96 16.71 6.23
N ILE A 83 7.63 15.62 6.55
CA ILE A 83 7.17 14.24 6.28
C ILE A 83 6.71 13.58 7.58
N ALA A 84 5.45 13.13 7.59
CA ALA A 84 4.89 12.26 8.62
C ALA A 84 4.66 10.84 8.08
N MET A 85 5.13 9.83 8.81
CA MET A 85 4.97 8.41 8.41
C MET A 85 4.68 7.52 9.62
N PRO A 86 3.90 6.43 9.46
CA PRO A 86 3.82 5.37 10.46
C PRO A 86 5.20 4.84 10.83
N SER A 87 5.39 4.50 12.10
CA SER A 87 6.73 4.30 12.66
C SER A 87 7.50 3.15 12.00
N HIS A 88 6.81 2.05 11.68
CA HIS A 88 7.48 0.94 10.97
C HIS A 88 7.70 1.25 9.48
N GLU A 89 6.81 2.02 8.85
CA GLU A 89 6.98 2.45 7.45
C GLU A 89 8.17 3.42 7.33
N ALA A 90 8.31 4.35 8.28
CA ALA A 90 9.45 5.25 8.41
C ALA A 90 10.77 4.47 8.59
N LEU A 91 10.76 3.43 9.44
CA LEU A 91 11.93 2.57 9.64
C LEU A 91 12.34 1.85 8.36
N VAL A 92 11.38 1.29 7.61
CA VAL A 92 11.64 0.65 6.32
C VAL A 92 12.30 1.64 5.35
N CYS A 93 11.83 2.88 5.32
CA CYS A 93 12.35 3.96 4.46
C CYS A 93 13.59 4.69 4.98
N SER A 94 14.12 4.39 6.17
CA SER A 94 15.19 5.21 6.75
C SER A 94 16.59 4.92 6.19
N SER A 95 16.77 3.80 5.48
CA SER A 95 18.03 3.46 4.82
C SER A 95 17.84 2.35 3.77
N THR A 96 18.80 2.21 2.86
CA THR A 96 18.86 1.07 1.93
C THR A 96 19.01 -0.28 2.64
N LEU A 97 19.65 -0.31 3.82
CA LEU A 97 19.75 -1.51 4.65
C LEU A 97 18.40 -1.93 5.23
N ASN A 98 17.58 -0.98 5.68
CA ASN A 98 16.23 -1.30 6.17
C ASN A 98 15.30 -1.70 5.04
N LEU A 99 15.43 -1.10 3.86
CA LEU A 99 14.77 -1.60 2.65
C LEU A 99 15.21 -3.05 2.35
N LYS A 100 16.49 -3.39 2.52
CA LYS A 100 16.99 -4.76 2.34
C LYS A 100 16.41 -5.73 3.38
N VAL A 101 16.15 -5.29 4.61
CA VAL A 101 15.41 -6.10 5.59
C VAL A 101 13.99 -6.38 5.08
N TYR A 102 13.29 -5.38 4.55
CA TYR A 102 11.92 -5.52 4.02
C TYR A 102 11.83 -6.31 2.70
N TYR A 103 12.87 -6.25 1.87
CA TYR A 103 13.02 -6.97 0.60
C TYR A 103 14.12 -8.05 0.71
N SER A 104 14.04 -8.87 1.76
CA SER A 104 15.08 -9.85 2.13
C SER A 104 15.46 -10.84 1.02
N GLY A 105 14.53 -11.15 0.09
CA GLY A 105 14.78 -12.02 -1.08
C GLY A 105 15.59 -11.40 -2.22
N GLN A 106 16.02 -10.13 -2.13
CA GLN A 106 16.79 -9.43 -3.18
C GLN A 106 18.17 -9.02 -2.66
N THR A 107 19.19 -8.92 -3.51
CA THR A 107 20.52 -8.43 -3.08
C THR A 107 20.46 -6.94 -2.68
N LEU A 108 21.44 -6.46 -1.92
CA LEU A 108 21.49 -5.03 -1.57
C LEU A 108 21.57 -4.13 -2.81
N SER A 109 22.30 -4.56 -3.85
CA SER A 109 22.38 -3.82 -5.12
C SER A 109 21.02 -3.74 -5.83
N GLN A 110 20.28 -4.85 -5.91
CA GLN A 110 18.93 -4.87 -6.49
C GLN A 110 17.98 -3.96 -5.71
N VAL A 111 18.03 -4.01 -4.38
CA VAL A 111 17.21 -3.15 -3.52
C VAL A 111 17.54 -1.68 -3.74
N THR A 112 18.83 -1.34 -3.82
CA THR A 112 19.27 0.04 -4.04
C THR A 112 18.81 0.54 -5.40
N GLU A 113 18.94 -0.28 -6.45
CA GLU A 113 18.52 0.04 -7.81
C GLU A 113 17.00 0.27 -7.90
N HIS A 114 16.20 -0.65 -7.37
CA HIS A 114 14.74 -0.62 -7.52
C HIS A 114 14.04 0.28 -6.50
N PHE A 115 14.56 0.38 -5.28
CA PHE A 115 13.86 0.99 -4.14
C PHE A 115 14.65 2.10 -3.44
N GLY A 116 15.91 2.36 -3.82
CA GLY A 116 16.74 3.37 -3.16
C GLY A 116 16.13 4.77 -3.15
N HIS A 117 15.27 5.08 -4.12
CA HIS A 117 14.54 6.34 -4.19
C HIS A 117 13.43 6.50 -3.12
N MET A 118 13.03 5.42 -2.44
CA MET A 118 12.10 5.44 -1.31
C MET A 118 12.76 5.91 -0.01
N VAL A 119 14.11 5.95 0.04
CA VAL A 119 14.83 6.37 1.24
C VAL A 119 14.54 7.85 1.50
N CYS A 120 13.98 8.13 2.68
CA CYS A 120 13.61 9.49 3.07
C CYS A 120 13.79 9.71 4.58
N GLU A 121 14.07 10.97 4.94
CA GLU A 121 14.13 11.41 6.32
C GLU A 121 12.72 11.81 6.80
N THR A 122 12.19 11.05 7.76
CA THR A 122 10.89 11.28 8.38
C THR A 122 11.03 12.24 9.56
N ASP A 123 10.22 13.29 9.59
CA ASP A 123 10.22 14.30 10.67
C ASP A 123 9.26 13.92 11.80
N ILE A 124 8.11 13.32 11.46
CA ILE A 124 7.07 12.95 12.42
C ILE A 124 6.78 11.44 12.32
N PHE A 125 7.08 10.73 13.39
CA PHE A 125 6.74 9.31 13.53
C PHE A 125 5.33 9.16 14.10
N ILE A 126 4.46 8.45 13.38
CA ILE A 126 3.11 8.12 13.81
C ILE A 126 3.17 6.75 14.50
N THR A 127 2.90 6.72 15.79
CA THR A 127 2.87 5.48 16.58
C THR A 127 1.48 4.84 16.52
N ASN A 128 1.41 3.53 16.76
CA ASN A 128 0.16 2.77 16.82
C ASN A 128 -0.83 3.23 17.93
N LYS A 129 -0.40 4.12 18.84
CA LYS A 129 -1.24 4.71 19.90
C LYS A 129 -1.91 6.01 19.46
N GLN A 130 -1.49 6.61 18.36
CA GLN A 130 -2.04 7.86 17.86
C GLN A 130 -3.19 7.59 16.90
N ASN A 131 -4.34 8.19 17.19
CA ASN A 131 -5.53 8.21 16.33
C ASN A 131 -5.71 9.55 15.60
N TYR A 132 -4.78 10.48 15.76
CA TYR A 132 -4.67 11.71 14.99
C TYR A 132 -3.23 12.24 15.02
N ILE A 133 -2.92 13.13 14.07
CA ILE A 133 -1.67 13.89 14.02
C ILE A 133 -1.94 15.33 13.60
N TYR A 134 -0.97 16.21 13.84
CA TYR A 134 -0.95 17.57 13.33
C TYR A 134 0.22 17.73 12.37
N VAL A 135 -0.06 18.23 11.16
CA VAL A 135 0.96 18.59 10.17
C VAL A 135 0.63 19.99 9.67
N CYS A 136 1.61 20.89 9.71
CA CYS A 136 1.43 22.31 9.40
C CYS A 136 0.25 22.95 10.19
N GLY A 137 0.05 22.55 11.45
CA GLY A 137 -1.05 23.02 12.30
C GLY A 137 -2.43 22.42 11.99
N ILE A 138 -2.57 21.60 10.95
CA ILE A 138 -3.83 20.96 10.54
C ILE A 138 -3.94 19.56 11.14
N LYS A 139 -5.10 19.25 11.75
CA LYS A 139 -5.40 17.94 12.33
C LYS A 139 -5.86 16.94 11.27
N PHE A 140 -5.29 15.74 11.27
CA PHE A 140 -5.75 14.59 10.49
C PHE A 140 -6.04 13.42 11.43
N ASN A 141 -7.20 12.76 11.27
CA ASN A 141 -7.50 11.55 12.04
C ASN A 141 -6.92 10.32 11.35
N ILE A 142 -6.43 9.38 12.15
CA ILE A 142 -5.71 8.19 11.70
C ILE A 142 -6.47 6.94 12.15
N LEU A 143 -6.68 6.01 11.21
CA LEU A 143 -7.10 4.64 11.50
C LEU A 143 -5.99 3.68 11.05
N HIS A 144 -5.43 2.93 12.01
CA HIS A 144 -4.39 1.94 11.73
C HIS A 144 -4.98 0.68 11.08
N THR A 145 -4.45 0.31 9.92
CA THR A 145 -4.91 -0.78 9.07
C THR A 145 -3.76 -1.66 8.58
N PRO A 146 -2.91 -2.20 9.48
CA PRO A 146 -1.76 -3.02 9.09
C PRO A 146 -2.18 -4.31 8.36
N GLY A 147 -1.24 -4.89 7.64
CA GLY A 147 -1.40 -6.17 6.94
C GLY A 147 -1.20 -6.05 5.44
N HIS A 148 -1.62 -4.94 4.81
CA HIS A 148 -1.14 -4.61 3.46
C HIS A 148 0.36 -4.34 3.52
N SER A 149 0.79 -3.49 4.45
CA SER A 149 2.18 -3.24 4.83
C SER A 149 2.31 -3.29 6.37
N PRO A 150 3.53 -3.21 6.94
CA PRO A 150 3.75 -3.41 8.38
C PRO A 150 2.93 -2.50 9.32
N ASP A 151 2.68 -1.26 8.93
CA ASP A 151 2.03 -0.25 9.78
C ASP A 151 1.18 0.72 8.93
N HIS A 152 0.49 0.18 7.92
CA HIS A 152 -0.38 0.95 7.02
C HIS A 152 -1.44 1.74 7.81
N ILE A 153 -1.73 2.97 7.37
CA ILE A 153 -2.79 3.80 7.92
C ILE A 153 -3.78 4.32 6.87
N CYS A 154 -5.04 4.48 7.27
CA CYS A 154 -5.99 5.36 6.60
C CYS A 154 -5.96 6.75 7.25
N ILE A 155 -6.07 7.80 6.42
CA ILE A 155 -5.92 9.19 6.84
C ILE A 155 -7.22 9.95 6.52
N THR A 156 -7.80 10.60 7.52
CA THR A 156 -9.03 11.40 7.35
C THR A 156 -8.73 12.89 7.49
N THR A 157 -9.08 13.65 6.45
CA THR A 157 -8.88 15.10 6.39
C THR A 157 -9.91 15.85 7.24
N PRO A 158 -9.67 17.14 7.55
CA PRO A 158 -10.66 17.99 8.21
C PRO A 158 -12.02 18.07 7.49
N ASP A 159 -12.05 17.86 6.17
CA ASP A 159 -13.29 17.87 5.39
C ASP A 159 -14.09 16.57 5.49
N ASP A 160 -13.69 15.65 6.36
CA ASP A 160 -14.31 14.34 6.53
C ASP A 160 -14.24 13.50 5.23
N VAL A 161 -13.05 13.49 4.64
CA VAL A 161 -12.67 12.62 3.51
C VAL A 161 -11.60 11.67 4.00
N THR A 162 -11.86 10.37 3.91
CA THR A 162 -10.87 9.34 4.28
C THR A 162 -10.14 8.81 3.07
N TYR A 163 -8.83 8.98 3.06
CA TYR A 163 -7.94 8.27 2.17
C TYR A 163 -7.61 6.90 2.77
N LEU A 164 -7.96 5.84 2.04
CA LEU A 164 -7.82 4.45 2.47
C LEU A 164 -6.46 3.85 2.10
N GLY A 165 -5.62 4.56 1.34
CA GLY A 165 -4.42 3.98 0.75
C GLY A 165 -4.75 2.69 0.01
N ASP A 166 -4.05 1.63 0.40
CA ASP A 166 -4.19 0.28 -0.14
C ASP A 166 -4.93 -0.69 0.80
N SER A 167 -5.58 -0.17 1.84
CA SER A 167 -6.44 -0.99 2.72
C SER A 167 -7.59 -1.66 1.95
N LEU A 168 -8.03 -1.05 0.84
CA LEU A 168 -8.95 -1.63 -0.14
C LEU A 168 -8.42 -1.40 -1.55
N ILE A 169 -8.65 -2.38 -2.43
CA ILE A 169 -8.50 -2.17 -3.87
C ILE A 169 -9.85 -1.82 -4.50
N SER A 170 -9.85 -1.00 -5.55
CA SER A 170 -11.05 -0.66 -6.33
C SER A 170 -11.57 -1.85 -7.15
N TYR A 171 -12.78 -1.72 -7.68
CA TYR A 171 -13.34 -2.71 -8.61
C TYR A 171 -12.52 -2.81 -9.90
N GLU A 172 -11.95 -1.71 -10.36
CA GLU A 172 -11.05 -1.62 -11.51
C GLU A 172 -9.82 -2.50 -11.29
N VAL A 173 -9.20 -2.41 -10.11
CA VAL A 173 -8.06 -3.26 -9.75
C VAL A 173 -8.48 -4.72 -9.56
N MET A 174 -9.61 -4.99 -8.88
CA MET A 174 -10.11 -6.36 -8.68
C MET A 174 -10.32 -7.12 -10.00
N LYS A 175 -10.84 -6.44 -11.04
CA LYS A 175 -11.06 -7.04 -12.37
C LYS A 175 -9.77 -7.55 -13.00
N GLY A 176 -8.66 -6.84 -12.79
CA GLY A 176 -7.36 -7.18 -13.37
C GLY A 176 -6.46 -8.06 -12.48
N ALA A 177 -6.64 -8.00 -11.16
CA ALA A 177 -5.76 -8.65 -10.21
C ALA A 177 -5.96 -10.18 -10.19
N LYS A 178 -4.89 -10.93 -10.49
CA LYS A 178 -4.90 -12.41 -10.38
C LYS A 178 -4.58 -12.87 -8.97
N LEU A 179 -3.57 -12.27 -8.38
CA LEU A 179 -3.09 -12.52 -7.03
C LEU A 179 -2.83 -11.14 -6.43
N PRO A 180 -3.74 -10.56 -5.63
CA PRO A 180 -3.52 -9.24 -5.05
C PRO A 180 -2.56 -9.32 -3.85
N TYR A 181 -1.83 -8.24 -3.57
CA TYR A 181 -0.78 -8.20 -2.54
C TYR A 181 -1.37 -8.07 -1.13
N ALA A 182 -0.75 -8.76 -0.17
CA ALA A 182 -0.85 -8.46 1.25
C ALA A 182 0.48 -8.86 1.89
N PHE A 183 1.05 -8.04 2.78
CA PHE A 183 2.22 -8.41 3.56
C PHE A 183 1.90 -9.52 4.57
N ILE A 184 0.81 -9.37 5.32
CA ILE A 184 0.27 -10.35 6.26
C ILE A 184 -1.24 -10.44 6.03
N LEU A 185 -1.69 -11.43 5.25
CA LEU A 185 -3.08 -11.51 4.81
C LEU A 185 -4.09 -11.63 5.98
N LYS A 186 -3.72 -12.29 7.08
CA LYS A 186 -4.58 -12.37 8.27
C LYS A 186 -4.90 -11.00 8.87
N GLU A 187 -3.86 -10.18 9.04
CA GLU A 187 -4.01 -8.82 9.57
C GLU A 187 -4.68 -7.90 8.55
N ASP A 188 -4.39 -8.07 7.26
CA ASP A 188 -5.03 -7.31 6.19
C ASP A 188 -6.55 -7.50 6.17
N LEU A 189 -7.02 -8.75 6.31
CA LEU A 189 -8.45 -9.08 6.38
C LEU A 189 -9.10 -8.47 7.64
N LYS A 190 -8.44 -8.54 8.81
CA LYS A 190 -8.93 -7.88 10.03
C LYS A 190 -8.99 -6.36 9.86
N SER A 191 -8.01 -5.78 9.19
CA SER A 191 -7.96 -4.34 8.91
C SER A 191 -9.08 -3.91 7.96
N LYS A 192 -9.39 -4.72 6.95
CA LYS A 192 -10.58 -4.51 6.09
C LYS A 192 -11.87 -4.52 6.89
N GLU A 193 -12.04 -5.44 7.84
CA GLU A 193 -13.20 -5.47 8.74
C GLU A 193 -13.29 -4.22 9.64
N LYS A 194 -12.16 -3.68 10.12
CA LYS A 194 -12.15 -2.43 10.90
C LYS A 194 -12.72 -1.24 10.11
N LEU A 195 -12.67 -1.26 8.78
CA LEU A 195 -13.16 -0.16 7.94
C LEU A 195 -14.67 0.08 8.05
N PHE A 196 -15.45 -0.92 8.50
CA PHE A 196 -16.89 -0.71 8.79
C PHE A 196 -17.16 0.30 9.91
N LYS A 197 -16.14 0.65 10.70
CA LYS A 197 -16.23 1.69 11.74
C LYS A 197 -16.10 3.11 11.18
N LEU A 198 -15.66 3.26 9.93
CA LEU A 198 -15.55 4.57 9.29
C LEU A 198 -16.94 5.08 8.91
N ASN A 199 -17.15 6.38 9.08
CA ASN A 199 -18.38 7.07 8.72
C ASN A 199 -18.07 8.46 8.14
N SER A 200 -17.22 8.48 7.13
CA SER A 200 -16.77 9.68 6.43
C SER A 200 -17.66 9.96 5.22
N ASN A 201 -17.76 11.24 4.83
CA ASN A 201 -18.57 11.68 3.70
C ASN A 201 -18.06 11.21 2.32
N LYS A 202 -16.74 11.02 2.19
CA LYS A 202 -16.09 10.52 0.98
C LYS A 202 -14.93 9.62 1.35
N TYR A 203 -14.66 8.67 0.46
CA TYR A 203 -13.52 7.77 0.55
C TYR A 203 -12.72 7.80 -0.72
N ILE A 204 -11.40 7.80 -0.61
CA ILE A 204 -10.47 7.70 -1.74
C ILE A 204 -9.65 6.43 -1.56
N VAL A 205 -9.62 5.56 -2.56
CA VAL A 205 -8.65 4.45 -2.64
C VAL A 205 -7.50 4.88 -3.55
N ALA A 206 -6.28 4.46 -3.24
CA ALA A 206 -5.10 4.90 -3.99
C ALA A 206 -5.16 4.51 -5.46
N HIS A 207 -5.77 3.38 -5.78
CA HIS A 207 -5.86 2.88 -7.15
C HIS A 207 -7.26 2.99 -7.72
N GLN A 208 -7.57 4.15 -8.30
CA GLN A 208 -8.76 4.40 -9.12
C GLN A 208 -10.10 4.22 -8.40
N GLY A 209 -10.39 5.05 -7.39
CA GLY A 209 -11.74 5.09 -6.83
C GLY A 209 -11.99 6.24 -5.86
N ILE A 210 -13.15 6.88 -6.01
CA ILE A 210 -13.70 7.84 -5.05
C ILE A 210 -15.14 7.43 -4.78
N TYR A 211 -15.46 7.13 -3.52
CA TYR A 211 -16.72 6.54 -3.12
C TYR A 211 -17.44 7.42 -2.10
N ASN A 212 -18.78 7.33 -2.09
CA ASN A 212 -19.61 7.89 -1.01
C ASN A 212 -19.85 6.84 0.10
N ASP A 213 -19.84 5.56 -0.27
CA ASP A 213 -20.05 4.43 0.61
C ASP A 213 -19.10 3.31 0.17
N ILE A 214 -18.41 2.71 1.14
CA ILE A 214 -17.46 1.63 0.94
C ILE A 214 -17.94 0.30 1.53
N THR A 215 -19.12 0.23 2.14
CA THR A 215 -19.66 -0.97 2.81
C THR A 215 -19.61 -2.19 1.89
N LYS A 216 -20.13 -2.07 0.66
CA LYS A 216 -20.06 -3.13 -0.33
C LYS A 216 -18.63 -3.40 -0.84
N LEU A 217 -17.83 -2.34 -0.97
CA LEU A 217 -16.44 -2.48 -1.41
C LEU A 217 -15.59 -3.27 -0.39
N ILE A 218 -15.84 -3.07 0.91
CA ILE A 218 -15.21 -3.83 2.00
C ILE A 218 -15.59 -5.31 1.87
N THR A 219 -16.89 -5.64 1.79
CA THR A 219 -17.34 -7.04 1.68
C THR A 219 -16.77 -7.71 0.44
N ASP A 220 -16.79 -7.02 -0.70
CA ASP A 220 -16.31 -7.57 -1.97
C ASP A 220 -14.78 -7.79 -1.94
N ASN A 221 -14.00 -6.89 -1.32
CA ASN A 221 -12.56 -7.10 -1.10
C ASN A 221 -12.32 -8.35 -0.24
N ILE A 222 -12.98 -8.48 0.91
CA ILE A 222 -12.80 -9.64 1.81
C ILE A 222 -13.13 -10.94 1.07
N VAL A 223 -14.25 -10.98 0.34
CA VAL A 223 -14.65 -12.14 -0.47
C VAL A 223 -13.63 -12.42 -1.57
N PHE A 224 -13.11 -11.39 -2.23
CA PHE A 224 -12.11 -11.53 -3.29
C PHE A 224 -10.84 -12.22 -2.77
N TYR A 225 -10.26 -11.75 -1.67
CA TYR A 225 -9.05 -12.35 -1.09
C TYR A 225 -9.30 -13.77 -0.54
N LYS A 226 -10.44 -14.01 0.12
CA LYS A 226 -10.82 -15.37 0.58
C LYS A 226 -11.01 -16.34 -0.59
N ASN A 227 -11.61 -15.89 -1.69
CA ASN A 227 -11.75 -16.72 -2.90
C ASN A 227 -10.39 -17.05 -3.54
N ARG A 228 -9.43 -16.12 -3.55
CA ARG A 228 -8.06 -16.42 -4.01
C ARG A 228 -7.36 -17.43 -3.11
N THR A 229 -7.53 -17.28 -1.81
CA THR A 229 -7.02 -18.22 -0.81
C THR A 229 -7.56 -19.63 -1.05
N ASN A 230 -8.88 -19.78 -1.21
CA ASN A 230 -9.50 -21.09 -1.49
C ASN A 230 -8.97 -21.71 -2.78
N LYS A 231 -8.81 -20.92 -3.85
CA LYS A 231 -8.22 -21.41 -5.11
C LYS A 231 -6.77 -21.86 -4.95
N ILE A 232 -5.98 -21.23 -4.07
CA ILE A 232 -4.61 -21.68 -3.77
C ILE A 232 -4.67 -22.98 -2.97
N TYR A 233 -5.53 -23.05 -1.95
CA TYR A 233 -5.75 -24.27 -1.18
C TYR A 233 -6.12 -25.46 -2.06
N ASP A 234 -7.02 -25.28 -3.04
CA ASP A 234 -7.44 -26.35 -3.95
C ASP A 234 -6.28 -26.92 -4.78
N LEU A 235 -5.24 -26.12 -5.06
CA LEU A 235 -4.05 -26.54 -5.81
C LEU A 235 -3.04 -27.33 -4.97
N ILE A 236 -3.12 -27.26 -3.63
CA ILE A 236 -2.20 -27.98 -2.73
C ILE A 236 -2.64 -29.46 -2.67
N GLU A 237 -1.74 -30.37 -3.03
CA GLU A 237 -1.99 -31.81 -3.07
C GLU A 237 -0.84 -32.55 -2.37
N GLY A 238 -1.15 -33.55 -1.54
CA GLY A 238 -0.14 -34.26 -0.77
C GLY A 238 0.70 -33.30 0.07
N THR A 239 2.02 -33.35 -0.09
CA THR A 239 2.99 -32.45 0.53
C THR A 239 3.72 -31.67 -0.56
N MET A 240 3.72 -30.34 -0.49
CA MET A 240 4.32 -29.47 -1.52
C MET A 240 5.24 -28.43 -0.91
N THR A 241 6.38 -28.16 -1.53
CA THR A 241 7.20 -26.99 -1.17
C THR A 241 6.50 -25.69 -1.62
N MET A 242 6.97 -24.52 -1.15
CA MET A 242 6.47 -23.22 -1.66
C MET A 242 6.67 -23.10 -3.18
N GLU A 243 7.78 -23.61 -3.72
CA GLU A 243 8.08 -23.58 -5.16
C GLU A 243 7.12 -24.46 -5.95
N ASP A 244 6.76 -25.64 -5.43
CA ASP A 244 5.76 -26.51 -6.06
C ASP A 244 4.39 -25.83 -6.14
N ILE A 245 3.97 -25.17 -5.04
CA ILE A 245 2.71 -24.42 -4.99
C ILE A 245 2.76 -23.26 -6.00
N MET A 246 3.87 -22.52 -6.02
CA MET A 246 4.09 -21.41 -6.95
C MET A 246 4.00 -21.87 -8.41
N LYS A 247 4.65 -22.99 -8.76
CA LYS A 247 4.58 -23.60 -10.09
C LYS A 247 3.14 -23.93 -10.49
N LYS A 248 2.34 -24.51 -9.59
CA LYS A 248 0.92 -24.82 -9.85
C LYS A 248 0.07 -23.56 -10.02
N VAL A 249 0.26 -22.55 -9.17
CA VAL A 249 -0.46 -21.27 -9.22
C VAL A 249 -0.16 -20.53 -10.52
N ILE A 250 1.12 -20.39 -10.89
CA ILE A 250 1.54 -19.73 -12.14
C ILE A 250 0.89 -20.39 -13.35
N LYS A 251 0.94 -21.73 -13.41
CA LYS A 251 0.38 -22.52 -14.50
C LYS A 251 -1.15 -22.38 -14.56
N ASN A 252 -1.86 -22.63 -13.46
CA ASN A 252 -3.33 -22.61 -13.44
C ASN A 252 -3.91 -21.22 -13.67
N TRP A 253 -3.24 -20.17 -13.17
CA TRP A 253 -3.76 -18.80 -13.27
C TRP A 253 -3.19 -18.06 -14.50
N ASN A 254 -2.41 -18.74 -15.34
CA ASN A 254 -1.76 -18.17 -16.53
C ASN A 254 -0.99 -16.88 -16.21
N ILE A 255 -0.17 -16.90 -15.15
CA ILE A 255 0.66 -15.75 -14.75
C ILE A 255 1.90 -15.74 -15.64
N ARG A 256 2.11 -14.66 -16.40
CA ARG A 256 3.30 -14.51 -17.26
C ARG A 256 4.40 -13.79 -16.48
N ILE A 257 5.37 -14.55 -15.98
CA ILE A 257 6.58 -13.99 -15.35
C ILE A 257 7.52 -13.50 -16.46
N LYS A 258 7.98 -12.25 -16.35
CA LYS A 258 8.74 -11.55 -17.41
C LYS A 258 10.17 -11.21 -17.00
N SER A 259 10.49 -11.31 -15.72
CA SER A 259 11.79 -10.95 -15.16
C SER A 259 11.99 -11.61 -13.79
N ILE A 260 13.23 -11.63 -13.31
CA ILE A 260 13.60 -12.09 -11.96
C ILE A 260 12.87 -11.26 -10.89
N TYR A 261 12.79 -9.94 -11.08
CA TYR A 261 12.03 -9.05 -10.20
C TYR A 261 10.54 -9.43 -10.15
N HIS A 262 9.91 -9.68 -11.30
CA HIS A 262 8.50 -10.10 -11.30
C HIS A 262 8.31 -11.45 -10.61
N HIS A 263 9.26 -12.38 -10.73
CA HIS A 263 9.23 -13.64 -10.00
C HIS A 263 9.22 -13.43 -8.48
N SER A 264 10.14 -12.62 -7.95
CA SER A 264 10.24 -12.39 -6.50
C SER A 264 9.00 -11.68 -5.93
N VAL A 265 8.38 -10.79 -6.71
CA VAL A 265 7.10 -10.17 -6.35
C VAL A 265 5.98 -11.20 -6.25
N ILE A 266 5.83 -12.08 -7.25
CA ILE A 266 4.79 -13.13 -7.23
C ILE A 266 5.01 -14.11 -6.08
N GLU A 267 6.26 -14.50 -5.81
CA GLU A 267 6.58 -15.37 -4.69
C GLU A 267 6.19 -14.72 -3.35
N LYS A 268 6.58 -13.45 -3.12
CA LYS A 268 6.23 -12.70 -1.92
C LYS A 268 4.72 -12.60 -1.73
N MET A 269 3.98 -12.32 -2.82
CA MET A 269 2.52 -12.27 -2.80
C MET A 269 1.93 -13.62 -2.42
N LEU A 270 2.35 -14.70 -3.08
CA LEU A 270 1.82 -16.05 -2.84
C LEU A 270 2.10 -16.53 -1.42
N ARG A 271 3.30 -16.26 -0.91
CA ARG A 271 3.74 -16.66 0.43
C ARG A 271 2.73 -16.22 1.51
N SER A 272 2.26 -14.98 1.45
CA SER A 272 1.26 -14.44 2.38
C SER A 272 -0.06 -15.23 2.42
N TYR A 273 -0.52 -15.77 1.27
CA TYR A 273 -1.72 -16.62 1.21
C TYR A 273 -1.49 -18.01 1.80
N VAL A 274 -0.33 -18.60 1.52
CA VAL A 274 0.02 -19.93 2.04
C VAL A 274 0.25 -19.86 3.55
N GLU A 275 0.93 -18.82 4.04
CA GLU A 275 1.08 -18.55 5.47
C GLU A 275 -0.27 -18.33 6.13
N TYR A 276 -1.18 -17.56 5.52
CA TYR A 276 -2.54 -17.40 6.01
C TYR A 276 -3.29 -18.73 6.13
N LEU A 277 -3.23 -19.60 5.11
CA LEU A 277 -3.82 -20.94 5.18
C LEU A 277 -3.26 -21.77 6.34
N ASN A 278 -1.96 -21.63 6.63
CA ASN A 278 -1.32 -22.29 7.76
C ASN A 278 -1.75 -21.68 9.10
N GLU A 279 -1.86 -20.35 9.20
CA GLU A 279 -2.32 -19.64 10.40
C GLU A 279 -3.79 -19.89 10.77
N ILE A 280 -4.62 -20.32 9.81
CA ILE A 280 -6.01 -20.74 10.03
C ILE A 280 -6.16 -22.27 10.04
N GLU A 281 -5.05 -23.00 10.14
CA GLU A 281 -5.00 -24.46 10.29
C GLU A 281 -5.67 -25.24 9.14
N LYS A 282 -5.76 -24.64 7.95
CA LYS A 282 -6.22 -25.32 6.73
C LYS A 282 -5.12 -26.15 6.08
N ILE A 283 -3.87 -25.76 6.28
CA ILE A 283 -2.69 -26.53 5.92
C ILE A 283 -1.71 -26.50 7.09
N LYS A 284 -0.73 -27.40 7.10
CA LYS A 284 0.32 -27.50 8.10
C LYS A 284 1.69 -27.44 7.43
N LEU A 285 2.57 -26.58 7.93
CA LEU A 285 3.99 -26.59 7.62
C LEU A 285 4.69 -27.76 8.32
N ILE A 286 5.40 -28.58 7.56
CA ILE A 286 6.16 -29.74 8.04
C ILE A 286 7.60 -29.71 7.49
N LEU A 287 8.51 -30.41 8.19
CA LEU A 287 9.87 -30.65 7.72
C LEU A 287 9.96 -32.09 7.21
N GLU A 288 10.33 -32.26 5.95
CA GLU A 288 10.46 -33.57 5.30
C GLU A 288 11.68 -33.54 4.37
N ASP A 289 12.61 -34.48 4.55
CA ASP A 289 13.88 -34.59 3.81
C ASP A 289 14.73 -33.30 3.80
N GLY A 290 14.65 -32.50 4.87
CA GLY A 290 15.35 -31.22 4.98
C GLY A 290 14.65 -30.05 4.29
N PHE A 291 13.46 -30.26 3.71
CA PHE A 291 12.67 -29.22 3.06
C PHE A 291 11.42 -28.87 3.86
N LEU A 292 11.09 -27.57 3.85
CA LEU A 292 9.80 -27.08 4.32
C LEU A 292 8.71 -27.40 3.29
N LYS A 293 7.72 -28.19 3.69
CA LYS A 293 6.57 -28.57 2.86
C LYS A 293 5.27 -28.22 3.56
N TYR A 294 4.23 -27.95 2.77
CA TYR A 294 2.87 -27.69 3.24
C TYR A 294 1.99 -28.89 2.91
N LYS A 295 1.19 -29.31 3.88
CA LYS A 295 0.26 -30.44 3.80
C LYS A 295 -1.14 -30.01 4.21
N LYS A 296 -2.18 -30.51 3.54
CA LYS A 296 -3.56 -30.37 4.01
C LYS A 296 -3.83 -31.20 5.28
#